data_AF-A0A7S1Y5W3-F1
#
_entry.id   AF-A0A7S1Y5W3-F1
#
_cell.length_a   1.000
_cell.length_b   1.000
_cell.length_c   1.000
_cell.angle_alpha   90.00
_cell.angle_beta   90.00
_cell.angle_gamma   90.00
#
_symmetry.space_group_name_H-M   'P 1'
#
loop_
_entity.id
_entity.type
_entity.pdbx_description
1 polymer ?
#
loop_
_entity_poly.entity_id
_entity_poly.type
_entity_poly.pdbx_seq_one_letter_code
_entity_poly.pdbx_strand_id
1 'polypeptide(L)'
;ERLIHLKKVGERDLFDRMEASIGEFFTWINLSSPSGGEERDIQQFVEKARVLVDLPLDYEIMPRSSSTNGTRCIASDAPLLVPERDEDGLLTERGREQLLSGQVGCSPLDVVFHGDTMRSRRRTHEIAFLVPWLIRFSDWLNDKLGVVQSAPASEPRGRTDRFINEWEPEGSVLKQLLQQEAESRKPWFRLNLRFLADYRNILFILVSTWYWKKWYNFVVYMLANGTEDGKIFFLGGVAAVLYLVFALLLRTTRPANQQ
;
A
#
# COMPACT_ATOMS: atom_id res chain seq x y z
N GLU A 1 13.16 42.56 18.00
CA GLU A 1 13.36 41.23 18.64
C GLU A 1 12.09 40.41 18.46
N ARG A 2 12.11 39.30 17.68
CA ARG A 2 10.95 38.40 17.53
C ARG A 2 11.07 37.30 18.58
N LEU A 3 10.22 37.35 19.60
CA LEU A 3 10.10 36.29 20.61
C LEU A 3 9.49 35.04 19.95
N ILE A 4 10.33 34.03 19.73
CA ILE A 4 9.90 32.70 19.30
C ILE A 4 9.35 32.00 20.55
N HIS A 5 8.03 31.87 20.64
CA HIS A 5 7.37 31.10 21.69
C HIS A 5 7.74 29.62 21.56
N LEU A 6 8.73 29.19 22.34
CA LEU A 6 9.10 27.78 22.47
C LEU A 6 8.07 27.06 23.35
N LYS A 7 7.12 26.37 22.73
CA LYS A 7 6.15 25.50 23.42
C LYS A 7 6.90 24.31 24.06
N LYS A 8 6.66 24.05 25.35
CA LYS A 8 7.30 22.96 26.11
C LYS A 8 6.99 21.61 25.45
N VAL A 9 8.01 20.75 25.33
CA VAL A 9 7.98 19.47 24.59
C VAL A 9 6.89 18.50 25.07
N GLY A 10 6.39 18.65 26.31
CA GLY A 10 5.32 17.83 26.88
C GLY A 10 3.90 18.14 26.38
N GLU A 11 3.64 19.32 25.81
CA GLU A 11 2.30 19.77 25.36
C GLU A 11 2.16 19.79 23.83
N ARG A 12 3.06 19.10 23.11
CA ARG A 12 2.93 18.96 21.66
C ARG A 12 1.83 17.97 21.35
N ASP A 13 0.72 18.48 20.84
CA ASP A 13 -0.37 17.66 20.33
C ASP A 13 0.11 16.76 19.18
N LEU A 14 -0.62 15.67 18.94
CA LEU A 14 -0.34 14.75 17.82
C LEU A 14 -0.21 15.49 16.48
N PHE A 15 -0.97 16.57 16.30
CA PHE A 15 -0.89 17.43 15.12
C PHE A 15 0.41 18.23 15.04
N ASP A 16 0.93 18.77 16.16
CA ASP A 16 2.21 19.48 16.18
C ASP A 16 3.39 18.57 15.80
N ARG A 17 3.31 17.28 16.18
CA ARG A 17 4.31 16.26 15.79
C ARG A 17 4.20 15.87 14.32
N MET A 18 2.97 15.83 13.78
CA MET A 18 2.73 15.59 12.36
C MET A 18 3.23 16.76 11.50
N GLU A 19 2.97 18.01 11.89
CA GLU A 19 3.40 19.18 11.15
C GLU A 19 4.93 19.27 11.07
N ALA A 20 5.63 18.97 12.18
CA ALA A 20 7.08 18.89 12.20
C ALA A 20 7.62 17.78 11.27
N SER A 21 7.02 16.58 11.32
CA SER A 21 7.43 15.45 10.48
C SER A 21 7.15 15.69 8.99
N ILE A 22 6.05 16.39 8.66
CA ILE A 22 5.71 16.77 7.29
C ILE A 22 6.69 17.83 6.77
N GLY A 23 7.06 18.81 7.61
CA GLY A 23 8.07 19.82 7.28
C GLY A 23 9.43 19.20 6.93
N GLU A 24 9.90 18.26 7.75
CA GLU A 24 11.15 17.53 7.51
C GLU A 24 11.10 16.70 6.22
N PHE A 25 9.96 16.06 5.94
CA PHE A 25 9.74 15.26 4.73
C PHE A 25 9.76 16.12 3.45
N PHE A 26 9.14 17.30 3.47
CA PHE A 26 9.17 18.21 2.32
C PHE A 26 10.54 18.88 2.12
N THR A 27 11.29 19.15 3.20
CA THR A 27 12.68 19.61 3.07
C THR A 27 13.59 18.54 2.47
N TRP A 28 13.33 17.25 2.75
CA TRP A 28 14.05 16.14 2.12
C TRP A 28 13.74 16.03 0.62
N ILE A 29 12.47 16.18 0.23
CA ILE A 29 12.06 16.13 -1.19
C ILE A 29 12.65 17.32 -2.00
N ASN A 30 12.71 18.51 -1.40
CA ASN A 30 13.28 19.70 -2.06
C ASN A 30 14.82 19.70 -2.15
N LEU A 31 15.51 18.70 -1.59
CA LEU A 31 16.96 18.50 -1.77
C LEU A 31 17.32 17.68 -3.03
N SER A 32 16.35 17.42 -3.91
CA SER A 32 16.57 16.82 -5.24
C SER A 32 17.20 17.86 -6.18
N SER A 33 18.48 18.18 -5.95
CA SER A 33 19.29 18.98 -6.86
C SER A 33 19.58 18.19 -8.15
N PRO A 34 19.59 18.80 -9.34
CA PRO A 34 19.75 18.08 -10.59
C PRO A 34 21.19 17.59 -10.80
N SER A 35 21.31 16.31 -11.21
CA SER A 35 22.35 15.74 -12.07
C SER A 35 23.78 15.49 -11.54
N GLY A 36 23.98 15.04 -10.29
CA GLY A 36 25.31 14.53 -9.90
C GLY A 36 25.43 13.65 -8.66
N GLY A 37 24.32 13.34 -7.96
CA GLY A 37 24.34 12.67 -6.66
C GLY A 37 23.83 11.22 -6.63
N GLU A 38 23.19 10.74 -7.70
CA GLU A 38 22.42 9.49 -7.67
C GLU A 38 23.26 8.27 -7.25
N GLU A 39 24.51 8.20 -7.69
CA GLU A 39 25.41 7.10 -7.36
C GLU A 39 25.88 7.12 -5.89
N ARG A 40 26.00 8.31 -5.29
CA ARG A 40 26.31 8.45 -3.86
C ARG A 40 25.10 8.08 -2.98
N ASP A 41 23.90 8.43 -3.43
CA ASP A 41 22.66 8.10 -2.71
C ASP A 41 22.36 6.59 -2.75
N ILE A 42 22.63 5.94 -3.88
CA ILE A 42 22.52 4.48 -4.00
C ILE A 42 23.54 3.78 -3.07
N GLN A 43 24.78 4.24 -3.03
CA GLN A 43 25.80 3.66 -2.14
C GLN A 43 25.43 3.80 -0.66
N GLN A 44 24.94 4.98 -0.24
CA GLN A 44 24.46 5.18 1.14
C GLN A 44 23.25 4.31 1.48
N PHE A 45 22.36 4.06 0.52
CA PHE A 45 21.22 3.18 0.72
C PHE A 45 21.66 1.72 0.90
N VAL A 46 22.61 1.25 0.09
CA VAL A 46 23.16 -0.11 0.17
C VAL A 46 23.89 -0.34 1.50
N GLU A 47 24.69 0.62 1.97
CA GLU A 47 25.35 0.53 3.28
C GLU A 47 24.34 0.45 4.43
N LYS A 48 23.32 1.31 4.42
CA LYS A 48 22.27 1.27 5.45
C LYS A 48 21.47 -0.02 5.41
N ALA A 49 21.20 -0.56 4.22
CA ALA A 49 20.53 -1.85 4.06
C ALA A 49 21.41 -3.01 4.57
N ARG A 50 22.73 -2.98 4.36
CA ARG A 50 23.66 -3.99 4.90
C ARG A 50 23.65 -4.03 6.42
N VAL A 51 23.67 -2.86 7.08
CA VAL A 51 23.61 -2.75 8.55
C VAL A 51 22.28 -3.27 9.09
N LEU A 52 21.18 -3.07 8.37
CA LEU A 52 19.85 -3.44 8.85
C LEU A 52 19.55 -4.95 8.75
N VAL A 53 20.26 -5.66 7.89
CA VAL A 53 19.97 -7.07 7.54
C VAL A 53 21.07 -8.02 8.08
N ASP A 54 22.08 -7.51 8.80
CA ASP A 54 23.21 -8.29 9.32
C ASP A 54 23.88 -9.15 8.23
N LEU A 55 23.99 -8.59 7.03
CA LEU A 55 24.61 -9.27 5.89
C LEU A 55 26.14 -9.35 6.11
N PRO A 56 26.76 -10.52 5.90
CA PRO A 56 28.21 -10.67 6.04
C PRO A 56 28.95 -9.70 5.09
N LEU A 57 30.12 -9.21 5.53
CA LEU A 57 30.89 -8.12 4.89
C LEU A 57 31.29 -8.42 3.43
N ASP A 58 31.29 -9.69 3.06
CA ASP A 58 31.61 -10.28 1.77
C ASP A 58 30.38 -10.55 0.88
N TYR A 59 29.16 -10.21 1.33
CA TYR A 59 27.95 -10.33 0.52
C TYR A 59 27.82 -9.17 -0.47
N GLU A 60 28.26 -9.40 -1.70
CA GLU A 60 28.05 -8.49 -2.82
C GLU A 60 26.60 -8.62 -3.32
N ILE A 61 25.79 -7.58 -3.08
CA ILE A 61 24.45 -7.47 -3.68
C ILE A 61 24.69 -7.11 -5.14
N MET A 62 24.90 -8.11 -5.99
CA MET A 62 24.96 -7.86 -7.42
C MET A 62 23.60 -7.30 -7.84
N PRO A 63 23.51 -6.07 -8.38
CA PRO A 63 22.31 -5.67 -9.08
C PRO A 63 22.05 -6.76 -10.13
N ARG A 64 20.77 -7.10 -10.38
CA ARG A 64 20.41 -7.88 -11.57
C ARG A 64 20.79 -7.02 -12.78
N SER A 65 22.08 -6.96 -13.10
CA SER A 65 22.58 -6.54 -14.38
C SER A 65 21.85 -7.41 -15.36
N SER A 66 21.00 -6.78 -16.17
CA SER A 66 20.33 -7.33 -17.35
C SER A 66 21.09 -8.58 -17.81
N SER A 67 20.51 -9.74 -17.51
CA SER A 67 21.12 -11.04 -17.74
C SER A 67 21.53 -11.11 -19.21
N THR A 68 22.81 -10.85 -19.43
CA THR A 68 23.44 -11.01 -20.71
C THR A 68 23.67 -12.50 -20.81
N ASN A 69 22.82 -13.17 -21.59
CA ASN A 69 23.12 -14.44 -22.27
C ASN A 69 24.00 -15.43 -21.48
N GLY A 70 23.51 -15.87 -20.32
CA GLY A 70 23.96 -17.12 -19.71
C GLY A 70 23.34 -18.30 -20.45
N THR A 71 23.86 -18.61 -21.63
CA THR A 71 23.46 -19.73 -22.48
C THR A 71 23.80 -21.07 -21.81
N ARG A 72 22.87 -22.03 -21.98
CA ARG A 72 22.88 -23.48 -21.62
C ARG A 72 22.26 -23.74 -20.24
N CYS A 73 21.06 -24.32 -20.16
CA CYS A 73 20.77 -25.65 -20.69
C CYS A 73 19.45 -25.74 -21.49
N ILE A 74 19.58 -26.36 -22.66
CA ILE A 74 18.54 -27.05 -23.45
C ILE A 74 17.42 -26.15 -23.99
N ALA A 75 17.61 -25.74 -25.24
CA ALA A 75 16.55 -25.35 -26.15
C ALA A 75 15.53 -26.49 -26.28
N SER A 76 14.39 -26.32 -25.62
CA SER A 76 13.12 -26.77 -26.15
C SER A 76 12.31 -25.50 -26.33
N ASP A 77 11.77 -25.25 -27.52
CA ASP A 77 10.76 -24.22 -27.82
C ASP A 77 9.43 -24.52 -27.07
N ALA A 78 9.52 -25.03 -25.85
CA ALA A 78 8.39 -25.27 -24.99
C ALA A 78 7.86 -23.90 -24.56
N PRO A 79 6.55 -23.64 -24.72
CA PRO A 79 5.94 -22.40 -24.27
C PRO A 79 6.29 -22.19 -22.79
N LEU A 80 6.56 -20.92 -22.41
CA LEU A 80 6.83 -20.48 -21.03
C LEU A 80 5.97 -21.29 -20.06
N LEU A 81 6.56 -22.32 -19.45
CA LEU A 81 5.83 -23.29 -18.65
C LEU A 81 5.38 -22.59 -17.38
N VAL A 82 4.14 -22.15 -17.36
CA VAL A 82 3.43 -21.86 -16.11
C VAL A 82 3.46 -23.16 -15.28
N PRO A 83 3.72 -23.10 -13.96
CA PRO A 83 3.76 -24.31 -13.15
C PRO A 83 2.42 -25.04 -13.26
N GLU A 84 2.46 -26.36 -13.28
CA GLU A 84 1.26 -27.18 -13.45
C GLU A 84 0.23 -26.89 -12.34
N ARG A 85 -1.00 -26.62 -12.75
CA ARG A 85 -2.13 -26.30 -11.87
C ARG A 85 -3.30 -27.24 -12.17
N ASP A 86 -4.10 -27.52 -11.16
CA ASP A 86 -5.33 -28.31 -11.30
C ASP A 86 -6.47 -27.48 -11.93
N GLU A 87 -7.63 -28.11 -12.13
CA GLU A 87 -8.83 -27.47 -12.68
C GLU A 87 -9.34 -26.30 -11.80
N ASP A 88 -9.00 -26.30 -10.51
CA ASP A 88 -9.33 -25.25 -9.54
C ASP A 88 -8.29 -24.10 -9.52
N GLY A 89 -7.21 -24.22 -10.31
CA GLY A 89 -6.13 -23.24 -10.39
C GLY A 89 -5.13 -23.30 -9.23
N LEU A 90 -5.19 -24.32 -8.37
CA LEU A 90 -4.22 -24.60 -7.32
C LEU A 90 -3.01 -25.33 -7.89
N LEU A 91 -1.85 -25.22 -7.24
CA LEU A 91 -0.63 -25.89 -7.67
C LEU A 91 -0.73 -27.40 -7.43
N THR A 92 -0.58 -28.21 -8.49
CA THR A 92 -0.45 -29.67 -8.35
C THR A 92 0.87 -30.03 -7.67
N GLU A 93 1.01 -31.26 -7.19
CA GLU A 93 2.26 -31.70 -6.56
C GLU A 93 3.46 -31.57 -7.52
N ARG A 94 3.24 -31.88 -8.81
CA ARG A 94 4.22 -31.67 -9.86
C ARG A 94 4.53 -30.18 -10.10
N GLY A 95 3.52 -29.31 -10.05
CA GLY A 95 3.72 -27.86 -10.10
C GLY A 95 4.53 -27.34 -8.92
N ARG A 96 4.36 -27.91 -7.72
CA ARG A 96 5.18 -27.59 -6.54
C ARG A 96 6.62 -28.05 -6.70
N GLU A 97 6.83 -29.27 -7.20
CA GLU A 97 8.18 -29.77 -7.51
C GLU A 97 8.90 -28.92 -8.56
N GLN A 98 8.19 -28.44 -9.59
CA GLN A 98 8.74 -27.52 -10.60
C GLN A 98 9.20 -26.19 -10.00
N LEU A 99 8.44 -25.65 -9.03
CA LEU A 99 8.82 -24.44 -8.31
C LEU A 99 9.99 -24.67 -7.36
N LEU A 100 9.98 -25.77 -6.61
CA LEU A 100 11.04 -26.11 -5.65
C LEU A 100 12.38 -26.45 -6.33
N SER A 101 12.31 -27.12 -7.49
CA SER A 101 13.48 -27.43 -8.31
C SER A 101 14.01 -26.24 -9.11
N GLY A 102 13.30 -25.09 -9.10
CA GLY A 102 13.64 -23.91 -9.88
C GLY A 102 13.52 -24.11 -11.40
N GLN A 103 12.86 -25.19 -11.84
CA GLN A 103 12.58 -25.44 -13.26
C GLN A 103 11.66 -24.38 -13.85
N VAL A 104 10.74 -23.86 -13.03
CA VAL A 104 9.80 -22.81 -13.40
C VAL A 104 9.90 -21.67 -12.39
N GLY A 105 10.03 -20.44 -12.89
CA GLY A 105 9.98 -19.25 -12.03
C GLY A 105 8.56 -18.98 -11.55
N CYS A 106 8.39 -18.77 -10.24
CA CYS A 106 7.12 -18.28 -9.72
C CYS A 106 6.94 -16.81 -10.13
N SER A 107 5.97 -16.52 -10.99
CA SER A 107 5.55 -15.13 -11.21
C SER A 107 4.86 -14.64 -9.93
N PRO A 108 5.29 -13.53 -9.34
CA PRO A 108 4.63 -12.96 -8.17
C PRO A 108 3.20 -12.51 -8.46
N LEU A 109 2.81 -12.40 -9.74
CA LEU A 109 1.43 -12.11 -10.15
C LEU A 109 0.52 -13.34 -10.02
N ASP A 110 1.07 -14.55 -10.01
CA ASP A 110 0.30 -15.80 -10.01
C ASP A 110 0.01 -16.31 -8.59
N VAL A 111 0.53 -15.61 -7.57
CA VAL A 111 0.29 -15.91 -6.16
C VAL A 111 -0.90 -15.07 -5.70
N VAL A 112 -2.07 -15.70 -5.65
CA VAL A 112 -3.27 -15.08 -5.09
C VAL A 112 -2.99 -14.73 -3.62
N PHE A 113 -2.97 -13.44 -3.29
CA PHE A 113 -2.72 -13.01 -1.92
C PHE A 113 -3.82 -13.50 -0.98
N HIS A 114 -3.50 -14.51 -0.17
CA HIS A 114 -4.39 -15.03 0.87
C HIS A 114 -4.10 -14.27 2.18
N GLY A 115 -4.89 -13.23 2.44
CA GLY A 115 -4.76 -12.42 3.65
C GLY A 115 -5.60 -11.15 3.61
N ASP A 116 -5.54 -10.38 4.70
CA ASP A 116 -6.19 -9.08 4.77
C ASP A 116 -5.51 -8.09 3.81
N THR A 117 -6.19 -7.74 2.72
CA THR A 117 -5.67 -6.81 1.71
C THR A 117 -5.28 -5.45 2.32
N MET A 118 -5.96 -5.04 3.40
CA MET A 118 -5.67 -3.82 4.13
C MET A 118 -4.31 -3.86 4.85
N ARG A 119 -3.87 -5.06 5.29
CA ARG A 119 -2.60 -5.29 5.99
C ARG A 119 -1.53 -5.94 5.10
N SER A 120 -1.79 -6.06 3.79
CA SER A 120 -0.83 -6.56 2.81
C SER A 120 0.46 -5.70 2.76
N ARG A 121 1.54 -6.24 2.18
CA ARG A 121 2.80 -5.49 2.02
C ARG A 121 2.54 -4.16 1.30
N ARG A 122 3.22 -3.10 1.74
CA ARG A 122 3.13 -1.77 1.13
C ARG A 122 3.53 -1.84 -0.35
N ARG A 123 2.71 -1.23 -1.22
CA ARG A 123 2.99 -1.11 -2.66
C ARG A 123 3.88 0.09 -2.95
N THR A 124 4.61 0.08 -4.07
CA THR A 124 5.53 1.17 -4.45
C THR A 124 4.83 2.51 -4.66
N HIS A 125 3.53 2.51 -4.97
CA HIS A 125 2.72 3.71 -5.16
C HIS A 125 2.04 4.22 -3.89
N GLU A 126 2.24 3.55 -2.76
CA GLU A 126 1.68 3.98 -1.48
C GLU A 126 2.69 4.80 -0.70
N ILE A 127 2.22 5.89 -0.09
CA ILE A 127 3.07 6.72 0.77
C ILE A 127 3.35 6.01 2.09
N ALA A 128 4.63 5.71 2.32
CA ALA A 128 5.16 4.90 3.41
C ALA A 128 4.61 5.24 4.79
N PHE A 129 4.66 6.52 5.16
CA PHE A 129 4.27 6.96 6.50
C PHE A 129 2.74 7.04 6.66
N LEU A 130 1.99 7.17 5.56
CA LEU A 130 0.55 7.39 5.60
C LEU A 130 -0.23 6.08 5.77
N VAL A 131 0.31 4.97 5.24
CA VAL A 131 -0.32 3.64 5.33
C VAL A 131 -0.64 3.24 6.78
N PRO A 132 0.30 3.29 7.76
CA PRO A 132 -0.01 2.95 9.15
C PRO A 132 -1.11 3.80 9.78
N TRP A 133 -1.16 5.10 9.46
CA TRP A 133 -2.18 6.01 9.97
C TRP A 133 -3.56 5.70 9.41
N LEU A 134 -3.65 5.47 8.10
CA LEU A 134 -4.92 5.12 7.45
C LEU A 134 -5.43 3.76 7.89
N ILE A 135 -4.53 2.79 8.13
CA ILE A 135 -4.90 1.50 8.70
C ILE A 135 -5.50 1.68 10.09
N ARG A 136 -4.83 2.42 10.98
CA ARG A 136 -5.35 2.70 12.33
C ARG A 136 -6.68 3.44 12.31
N PHE A 137 -6.83 4.42 11.43
CA PHE A 137 -8.04 5.22 11.33
C PHE A 137 -9.21 4.41 10.75
N SER A 138 -8.93 3.54 9.78
CA SER A 138 -9.91 2.59 9.26
C SER A 138 -10.31 1.55 10.30
N ASP A 139 -9.36 0.97 11.05
CA ASP A 139 -9.67 0.08 12.17
C ASP A 139 -10.57 0.80 13.21
N TRP A 140 -10.20 2.03 13.59
CA TRP A 140 -11.00 2.86 14.49
C TRP A 140 -12.42 3.15 13.98
N LEU A 141 -12.59 3.44 12.67
CA LEU A 141 -13.91 3.65 12.07
C LEU A 141 -14.74 2.36 12.05
N ASN A 142 -14.13 1.23 11.69
CA ASN A 142 -14.82 -0.05 11.66
C ASN A 142 -15.24 -0.48 13.08
N ASP A 143 -14.43 -0.21 14.10
CA ASP A 143 -14.76 -0.42 15.52
C ASP A 143 -15.93 0.48 15.96
N LYS A 144 -15.90 1.78 15.59
CA LYS A 144 -16.96 2.73 15.97
C LYS A 144 -18.29 2.49 15.28
N LEU A 145 -18.27 2.03 14.02
CA LEU A 145 -19.48 1.71 13.27
C LEU A 145 -20.03 0.31 13.58
N GLY A 146 -19.31 -0.51 14.37
CA GLY A 146 -19.71 -1.87 14.71
C GLY A 146 -19.77 -2.81 13.50
N VAL A 147 -19.13 -2.44 12.39
CA VAL A 147 -19.15 -3.18 11.12
C VAL A 147 -18.32 -4.46 11.23
N VAL A 148 -17.24 -4.40 12.02
CA VAL A 148 -16.42 -5.56 12.33
C VAL A 148 -16.66 -5.92 13.79
N GLN A 149 -17.28 -7.08 14.04
CA GLN A 149 -17.13 -7.72 15.34
C GLN A 149 -15.67 -8.18 15.40
N SER A 150 -14.84 -7.32 15.98
CA SER A 150 -13.48 -7.64 16.37
C SER A 150 -13.58 -8.95 17.14
N ALA A 151 -12.98 -10.03 16.61
CA ALA A 151 -12.85 -11.22 17.42
C ALA A 151 -12.18 -10.77 18.73
N PRO A 152 -12.63 -11.28 19.88
CA PRO A 152 -12.10 -10.88 21.17
C PRO A 152 -10.59 -10.88 21.05
N ALA A 153 -9.98 -9.71 21.27
CA ALA A 153 -8.57 -9.47 21.03
C ALA A 153 -7.79 -10.60 21.67
N SER A 154 -7.29 -11.53 20.84
CA SER A 154 -6.30 -12.47 21.30
C SER A 154 -5.17 -11.61 21.81
N GLU A 155 -4.84 -11.81 23.10
CA GLU A 155 -3.98 -10.93 23.88
C GLU A 155 -2.76 -10.48 23.08
N PRO A 156 -2.29 -9.24 23.28
CA PRO A 156 -1.11 -8.74 22.61
C PRO A 156 0.01 -9.76 22.81
N ARG A 157 0.35 -10.48 21.73
CA ARG A 157 1.53 -11.35 21.67
C ARG A 157 2.72 -10.46 21.93
N GLY A 158 3.06 -10.36 23.21
CA GLY A 158 4.26 -9.71 23.69
C GLY A 158 5.42 -10.36 22.97
N ARG A 159 6.22 -9.50 22.34
CA ARG A 159 7.67 -9.62 22.19
C ARG A 159 8.15 -11.07 21.99
N THR A 160 8.31 -11.39 20.72
CA THR A 160 9.25 -12.33 20.12
C THR A 160 10.54 -12.53 20.94
N ASP A 161 10.53 -13.42 21.93
CA ASP A 161 11.75 -13.93 22.58
C ASP A 161 11.65 -15.41 23.00
N ARG A 162 10.65 -16.18 22.52
CA ARG A 162 10.43 -17.57 23.01
C ARG A 162 10.17 -18.67 21.99
N PHE A 163 10.51 -18.48 20.71
CA PHE A 163 10.34 -19.53 19.70
C PHE A 163 11.65 -20.00 19.07
N ILE A 164 12.63 -20.41 19.91
CA ILE A 164 13.70 -21.31 19.45
C ILE A 164 13.58 -22.71 20.07
N ASN A 165 12.85 -22.92 21.17
CA ASN A 165 12.77 -24.25 21.78
C ASN A 165 11.31 -24.64 21.96
N GLU A 166 10.77 -25.41 21.02
CA GLU A 166 9.96 -26.63 21.26
C GLU A 166 9.30 -27.03 19.92
N TRP A 167 9.97 -27.93 19.20
CA TRP A 167 9.43 -28.60 18.01
C TRP A 167 8.32 -29.57 18.45
N GLU A 168 7.08 -29.10 18.54
CA GLU A 168 5.90 -29.98 18.58
C GLU A 168 5.51 -30.41 17.15
N PRO A 169 5.28 -31.71 16.88
CA PRO A 169 5.14 -32.23 15.53
C PRO A 169 3.72 -32.01 14.99
N GLU A 170 3.65 -31.35 13.83
CA GLU A 170 2.60 -31.40 12.79
C GLU A 170 1.16 -30.90 13.10
N GLY A 171 0.69 -30.90 14.35
CA GLY A 171 -0.69 -30.50 14.69
C GLY A 171 -0.93 -29.00 14.88
N SER A 172 0.12 -28.22 15.15
CA SER A 172 0.02 -26.80 15.51
C SER A 172 -0.09 -25.87 14.30
N VAL A 173 0.60 -26.20 13.21
CA VAL A 173 0.58 -25.44 11.95
C VAL A 173 -0.79 -25.52 11.29
N LEU A 174 -1.39 -26.72 11.24
CA LEU A 174 -2.72 -26.91 10.68
C LEU A 174 -3.80 -26.18 11.49
N LYS A 175 -3.69 -26.17 12.83
CA LYS A 175 -4.59 -25.37 13.68
C LYS A 175 -4.40 -23.87 13.47
N GLN A 176 -3.17 -23.39 13.28
CA GLN A 176 -2.93 -21.98 12.94
C GLN A 176 -3.51 -21.61 11.58
N LEU A 177 -3.37 -22.47 10.57
CA LEU A 177 -3.94 -22.26 9.24
C LEU A 177 -5.48 -22.29 9.28
N LEU A 178 -6.08 -23.26 9.97
CA LEU A 178 -7.54 -23.34 10.14
C LEU A 178 -8.09 -22.16 10.96
N GLN A 179 -7.36 -21.68 11.96
CA GLN A 179 -7.75 -20.52 12.75
C GLN A 179 -7.58 -19.22 11.94
N GLN A 180 -6.58 -19.16 11.06
CA GLN A 180 -6.40 -18.08 10.10
C GLN A 180 -7.50 -18.09 9.01
N GLU A 181 -7.96 -19.26 8.57
CA GLU A 181 -9.12 -19.42 7.68
C GLU A 181 -10.46 -19.09 8.38
N ALA A 182 -10.61 -19.45 9.65
CA ALA A 182 -11.78 -19.08 10.44
C ALA A 182 -11.83 -17.58 10.72
N GLU A 183 -10.68 -16.93 10.92
CA GLU A 183 -10.58 -15.47 11.04
C GLU A 183 -10.74 -14.73 9.71
N SER A 184 -10.47 -15.38 8.58
CA SER A 184 -10.69 -14.80 7.25
C SER A 184 -12.18 -14.84 6.83
N ARG A 185 -13.00 -15.67 7.49
CA ARG A 185 -14.48 -15.57 7.45
C ARG A 185 -14.98 -14.39 8.28
N LYS A 186 -14.72 -13.16 7.83
CA LYS A 186 -15.15 -11.93 8.50
C LYS A 186 -15.73 -10.91 7.50
N PRO A 187 -16.54 -9.96 8.00
CA PRO A 187 -17.84 -9.57 7.46
C PRO A 187 -17.81 -8.96 6.06
N TRP A 188 -18.99 -9.00 5.40
CA TRP A 188 -19.25 -8.57 4.01
C TRP A 188 -18.81 -7.14 3.65
N PHE A 189 -18.48 -6.30 4.63
CA PHE A 189 -18.05 -4.94 4.37
C PHE A 189 -17.01 -4.53 5.41
N ARG A 190 -15.86 -4.01 4.97
CA ARG A 190 -14.89 -3.28 5.81
C ARG A 190 -14.59 -1.97 5.11
N LEU A 191 -14.66 -0.87 5.84
CA LEU A 191 -14.24 0.43 5.30
C LEU A 191 -12.73 0.44 5.17
N ASN A 192 -12.20 0.25 3.98
CA ASN A 192 -10.77 0.31 3.72
C ASN A 192 -10.36 1.73 3.32
N LEU A 193 -9.56 2.41 4.14
CA LEU A 193 -9.03 3.75 3.82
C LEU A 193 -7.63 3.73 3.21
N ARG A 194 -7.01 2.55 3.06
CA ARG A 194 -5.66 2.42 2.52
C ARG A 194 -5.54 2.93 1.09
N PHE A 195 -6.62 2.92 0.31
CA PHE A 195 -6.62 3.50 -1.04
C PHE A 195 -6.19 4.99 -1.03
N LEU A 196 -6.43 5.72 0.07
CA LEU A 196 -6.04 7.12 0.19
C LEU A 196 -4.51 7.29 0.32
N ALA A 197 -3.75 6.23 0.63
CA ALA A 197 -2.29 6.26 0.63
C ALA A 197 -1.68 6.25 -0.77
N ASP A 198 -2.46 5.92 -1.80
CA ASP A 198 -1.97 5.95 -3.18
C ASP A 198 -1.74 7.41 -3.61
N TYR A 199 -0.51 7.75 -4.01
CA TYR A 199 -0.19 9.10 -4.45
C TYR A 199 -1.06 9.55 -5.64
N ARG A 200 -1.55 8.60 -6.46
CA ARG A 200 -2.45 8.88 -7.58
C ARG A 200 -3.80 9.40 -7.09
N ASN A 201 -4.32 8.83 -6.01
CA ASN A 201 -5.58 9.25 -5.40
C ASN A 201 -5.41 10.60 -4.70
N ILE A 202 -4.29 10.83 -4.02
CA ILE A 202 -4.00 12.14 -3.42
C ILE A 202 -3.87 13.22 -4.50
N LEU A 203 -3.11 12.96 -5.56
CA LEU A 203 -2.97 13.87 -6.68
C LEU A 203 -4.34 14.17 -7.31
N PHE A 204 -5.15 13.14 -7.51
CA PHE A 204 -6.51 13.30 -8.02
C PHE A 204 -7.34 14.21 -7.11
N ILE A 205 -7.35 13.98 -5.79
CA ILE A 205 -8.06 14.82 -4.82
C ILE A 205 -7.57 16.27 -4.85
N LEU A 206 -6.25 16.49 -4.93
CA LEU A 206 -5.67 17.84 -5.02
C LEU A 206 -6.09 18.56 -6.31
N VAL A 207 -6.05 17.88 -7.45
CA VAL A 207 -6.50 18.45 -8.73
C VAL A 207 -8.00 18.72 -8.72
N SER A 208 -8.81 17.78 -8.22
CA SER A 208 -10.26 17.93 -8.12
C SER A 208 -10.64 19.08 -7.18
N THR A 209 -9.99 19.22 -6.02
CA THR A 209 -10.25 20.32 -5.08
C THR A 209 -9.84 21.67 -5.66
N TRP A 210 -8.70 21.74 -6.37
CA TRP A 210 -8.29 22.95 -7.07
C TRP A 210 -9.29 23.35 -8.17
N TYR A 211 -9.70 22.37 -9.00
CA TYR A 211 -10.69 22.60 -10.05
C TYR A 211 -12.04 23.04 -9.47
N TRP A 212 -12.50 22.38 -8.41
CA TRP A 212 -13.73 22.73 -7.69
C TRP A 212 -13.70 24.17 -7.18
N LYS A 213 -12.59 24.60 -6.59
CA LYS A 213 -12.41 25.98 -6.13
C LYS A 213 -12.51 26.99 -7.28
N LYS A 214 -11.88 26.70 -8.43
CA LYS A 214 -11.96 27.56 -9.62
C LYS A 214 -13.37 27.62 -10.19
N TRP A 215 -14.03 26.48 -10.30
CA TRP A 215 -15.41 26.38 -10.76
C TRP A 215 -16.37 27.13 -9.83
N TYR A 216 -16.25 26.93 -8.51
CA TYR A 216 -17.04 27.65 -7.51
C TYR A 216 -16.88 29.17 -7.65
N ASN A 217 -15.65 29.67 -7.73
CA ASN A 217 -15.40 31.10 -7.92
C ASN A 217 -16.01 31.64 -9.23
N PHE A 218 -15.94 30.87 -10.31
CA PHE A 218 -16.56 31.22 -11.58
C PHE A 218 -18.08 31.30 -11.48
N VAL A 219 -18.73 30.31 -10.84
CA VAL A 219 -20.18 30.32 -10.61
C VAL A 219 -20.58 31.53 -9.77
N VAL A 220 -19.87 31.80 -8.67
CA VAL A 220 -20.16 32.95 -7.80
C VAL A 220 -20.05 34.26 -8.58
N TYR A 221 -19.03 34.40 -9.44
CA TYR A 221 -18.87 35.54 -10.32
C TYR A 221 -20.05 35.69 -11.31
N MET A 222 -20.48 34.60 -11.94
CA MET A 222 -21.61 34.59 -12.88
C MET A 222 -22.95 34.95 -12.20
N LEU A 223 -23.17 34.44 -10.99
CA LEU A 223 -24.35 34.75 -10.19
C LEU A 223 -24.37 36.21 -9.72
N ALA A 224 -23.21 36.75 -9.34
CA ALA A 224 -23.09 38.16 -8.96
C ALA A 224 -23.43 39.12 -10.10
N ASN A 225 -23.17 38.72 -11.35
CA ASN A 225 -23.45 39.51 -12.54
C ASN A 225 -24.89 39.33 -13.08
N GLY A 226 -25.75 38.58 -12.39
CA GLY A 226 -27.18 38.45 -12.75
C GLY A 226 -27.47 37.70 -14.05
N THR A 227 -26.50 36.95 -14.58
CA THR A 227 -26.69 36.18 -15.83
C THR A 227 -27.54 34.93 -15.57
N GLU A 228 -28.63 34.73 -16.31
CA GLU A 228 -29.44 33.50 -16.20
C GLU A 228 -28.63 32.24 -16.56
N ASP A 229 -27.64 32.39 -17.43
CA ASP A 229 -26.68 31.34 -17.81
C ASP A 229 -25.94 30.76 -16.60
N GLY A 230 -25.67 31.58 -15.57
CA GLY A 230 -25.00 31.14 -14.35
C GLY A 230 -25.73 29.99 -13.62
N LYS A 231 -27.06 29.94 -13.70
CA LYS A 231 -27.86 28.87 -13.09
C LYS A 231 -27.69 27.53 -13.83
N ILE A 232 -27.62 27.57 -15.16
CA ILE A 232 -27.42 26.37 -16.00
C ILE A 232 -26.02 25.80 -15.76
N PHE A 233 -24.99 26.65 -15.73
CA PHE A 233 -23.63 26.23 -15.42
C PHE A 233 -23.48 25.63 -14.02
N PHE A 234 -24.22 26.17 -13.02
CA PHE A 234 -24.22 25.62 -11.67
C PHE A 234 -24.79 24.20 -11.63
N LEU A 235 -25.98 23.96 -12.20
CA LEU A 235 -26.57 22.62 -12.26
C LEU A 235 -25.68 21.63 -13.02
N GLY A 236 -25.08 22.06 -14.14
CA GLY A 236 -24.17 21.23 -14.92
C GLY A 236 -22.93 20.79 -14.14
N GLY A 237 -22.31 21.70 -13.39
CA GLY A 237 -21.13 21.34 -12.59
C GLY A 237 -21.44 20.50 -11.35
N VAL A 238 -22.61 20.70 -10.72
CA VAL A 238 -23.07 19.81 -9.64
C VAL A 238 -23.29 18.39 -10.19
N ALA A 239 -23.95 18.25 -11.33
CA ALA A 239 -24.16 16.95 -11.98
C ALA A 239 -22.83 16.28 -12.37
N ALA A 240 -21.86 17.04 -12.88
CA ALA A 240 -20.53 16.52 -13.23
C ALA A 240 -19.76 16.00 -12.01
N VAL A 241 -19.85 16.68 -10.86
CA VAL A 241 -19.20 16.22 -9.63
C VAL A 241 -19.90 15.00 -9.04
N LEU A 242 -21.23 14.96 -9.04
CA LEU A 242 -21.96 13.76 -8.63
C LEU A 242 -21.59 12.56 -9.51
N TYR A 243 -21.44 12.77 -10.82
CA TYR A 243 -21.00 11.75 -11.76
C TYR A 243 -19.57 11.27 -11.45
N LEU A 244 -18.63 12.18 -11.17
CA LEU A 244 -17.25 11.82 -10.79
C LEU A 244 -17.18 11.03 -9.49
N VAL A 245 -17.94 11.44 -8.47
CA VAL A 245 -18.03 10.71 -7.20
C VAL A 245 -18.61 9.32 -7.42
N PHE A 246 -19.67 9.21 -8.22
CA PHE A 246 -20.27 7.92 -8.56
C PHE A 246 -19.30 7.02 -9.35
N ALA A 247 -18.56 7.58 -10.31
CA ALA A 247 -17.56 6.83 -11.08
C ALA A 247 -16.40 6.33 -10.20
N LEU A 248 -15.97 7.13 -9.22
CA LEU A 248 -14.98 6.72 -8.23
C LEU A 248 -15.49 5.59 -7.35
N LEU A 249 -16.73 5.69 -6.85
CA LEU A 249 -17.37 4.63 -6.07
C LEU A 249 -17.51 3.34 -6.87
N LEU A 250 -17.93 3.41 -8.14
CA LEU A 250 -18.01 2.24 -9.00
C LEU A 250 -16.64 1.59 -9.25
N ARG A 251 -15.58 2.40 -9.32
CA ARG A 251 -14.21 1.90 -9.48
C ARG A 251 -13.71 1.19 -8.23
N THR A 252 -14.08 1.67 -7.04
CA THR A 252 -13.68 1.03 -5.77
C THR A 252 -14.52 -0.20 -5.44
N THR A 253 -15.73 -0.32 -5.97
CA THR A 253 -16.59 -1.49 -5.76
C THR A 253 -16.35 -2.65 -6.72
N ARG A 254 -15.53 -2.49 -7.78
CA ARG A 254 -15.22 -3.62 -8.67
C ARG A 254 -14.39 -4.65 -7.89
N PRO A 255 -14.87 -5.90 -7.76
CA PRO A 255 -14.15 -6.94 -7.04
C PRO A 255 -12.80 -7.20 -7.72
N ALA A 256 -11.75 -7.33 -6.91
CA ALA A 256 -10.37 -7.50 -7.35
C ALA A 256 -10.14 -8.78 -8.20
N ASN A 257 -11.12 -9.68 -8.30
CA ASN A 257 -11.02 -10.93 -9.06
C ASN A 257 -11.23 -10.78 -10.58
N GLN A 258 -11.27 -9.56 -11.13
CA GLN A 258 -11.40 -9.31 -12.58
C GLN A 258 -10.31 -8.38 -13.15
N GLN A 259 -9.20 -8.17 -12.44
CA GLN A 259 -8.02 -7.46 -12.95
C GLN A 259 -6.81 -8.39 -12.95
#